data_AF-A0A182SHC4-F1
#
_entry.id   AF-A0A182SHC4-F1
#
_cell.length_a   1.000
_cell.length_b   1.000
_cell.length_c   1.000
_cell.angle_alpha   90.00
_cell.angle_beta   90.00
_cell.angle_gamma   90.00
#
_symmetry.space_group_name_H-M   'P 1'
#
loop_
_entity.id
_entity.type
_entity.pdbx_description
1 polymer ?
#
loop_
_entity_poly.entity_id
_entity_poly.type
_entity_poly.pdbx_seq_one_letter_code
_entity_poly.pdbx_strand_id
1 'polypeptide(L)'
;MTMMLKTIPCDGWSVNKCMNCGCVAFARDSSNPTVILINGMLAVTAEEINRRKMQENYSPAYRIVLDGRAADFRGFYRKDQYRSLFTAAANTLDSTNDRNELLESLRAFMRAETQAANERIARFTQELNEQLSNIRDRAEQDYLFLAQTFVPELVDSSKSGDHGDAAITAAAAATSPTMLTEKALQPLLTSLGTPVAGD
;
A
#
# COMPACT_ATOMS: atom_id res chain seq x y z
N MET A 1 16.16 -14.96 -9.27
CA MET A 1 16.18 -14.97 -7.79
C MET A 1 17.25 -15.97 -7.30
N THR A 2 18.51 -15.70 -7.63
CA THR A 2 19.68 -16.57 -7.32
C THR A 2 20.70 -15.88 -6.42
N MET A 3 20.50 -14.60 -6.09
CA MET A 3 21.49 -13.75 -5.41
C MET A 3 21.80 -14.11 -3.95
N MET A 4 20.95 -14.91 -3.30
CA MET A 4 21.16 -15.28 -1.89
C MET A 4 21.82 -16.65 -1.73
N LEU A 5 22.30 -17.24 -2.84
CA LEU A 5 22.97 -18.52 -2.86
C LEU A 5 24.43 -18.35 -3.32
N LYS A 6 25.36 -18.87 -2.53
CA LYS A 6 26.77 -19.02 -2.91
C LYS A 6 26.97 -20.41 -3.47
N THR A 7 27.48 -20.48 -4.70
CA THR A 7 27.89 -21.74 -5.34
C THR A 7 29.31 -22.09 -4.94
N ILE A 8 29.52 -23.35 -4.54
CA ILE A 8 30.82 -23.90 -4.16
C ILE A 8 31.03 -25.18 -4.97
N PRO A 9 32.12 -25.29 -5.75
CA PRO A 9 32.47 -26.53 -6.43
C PRO A 9 32.98 -27.56 -5.42
N CYS A 10 32.51 -28.80 -5.52
CA CYS A 10 32.91 -29.92 -4.67
C CYS A 10 32.79 -31.23 -5.45
N ASP A 11 33.91 -31.90 -5.76
CA ASP A 11 33.95 -33.24 -6.37
C ASP A 11 32.99 -33.46 -7.55
N GLY A 12 33.00 -32.54 -8.52
CA GLY A 12 32.12 -32.61 -9.69
C GLY A 12 30.71 -32.08 -9.46
N TRP A 13 30.39 -31.60 -8.26
CA TRP A 13 29.11 -30.97 -7.92
C TRP A 13 29.25 -29.45 -7.71
N SER A 14 28.21 -28.73 -8.10
CA SER A 14 28.00 -27.32 -7.80
C SER A 14 27.02 -27.20 -6.63
N VAL A 15 27.55 -27.05 -5.42
CA VAL A 15 26.76 -26.97 -4.18
C VAL A 15 26.33 -25.53 -3.93
N ASN A 16 25.02 -25.31 -3.79
CA ASN A 16 24.44 -23.98 -3.55
C ASN A 16 24.06 -23.84 -2.07
N LYS A 17 24.68 -22.88 -1.37
CA LYS A 17 24.42 -22.60 0.05
C LYS A 17 23.78 -21.24 0.24
N CYS A 18 22.83 -21.13 1.17
CA CYS A 18 22.25 -19.87 1.58
C CYS A 18 23.33 -18.95 2.18
N MET A 19 23.48 -17.74 1.67
CA MET A 19 24.43 -16.75 2.19
C MET A 19 24.02 -16.20 3.56
N ASN A 20 22.73 -16.24 3.89
CA ASN A 20 22.21 -15.72 5.16
C ASN A 20 22.42 -16.71 6.34
N CYS A 21 22.15 -18.01 6.16
CA CYS A 21 22.26 -19.00 7.25
C CYS A 21 23.28 -20.11 7.01
N GLY A 22 23.99 -20.10 5.88
CA GLY A 22 25.00 -21.11 5.53
C GLY A 22 24.45 -22.50 5.14
N CYS A 23 23.15 -22.74 5.31
CA CYS A 23 22.53 -24.03 4.99
C CYS A 23 22.68 -24.38 3.49
N VAL A 24 23.00 -25.64 3.20
CA VAL A 24 22.99 -26.18 1.83
C VAL A 24 21.54 -26.21 1.34
N ALA A 25 21.26 -25.61 0.19
CA ALA A 25 19.94 -25.63 -0.41
C ALA A 25 19.80 -26.83 -1.36
N PHE A 26 20.66 -26.88 -2.37
CA PHE A 26 20.72 -27.97 -3.34
C PHE A 26 22.12 -28.08 -3.95
N ALA A 27 22.43 -29.21 -4.56
CA ALA A 27 23.62 -29.41 -5.37
C ALA A 27 23.21 -29.87 -6.77
N ARG A 28 23.95 -29.42 -7.79
CA ARG A 28 23.80 -29.90 -9.17
C ARG A 28 25.05 -30.59 -9.63
N ASP A 29 24.92 -31.68 -10.36
CA ASP A 29 26.06 -32.31 -11.00
C ASP A 29 26.59 -31.38 -12.10
N SER A 30 27.91 -31.18 -12.13
CA SER A 30 28.57 -30.30 -13.10
C SER A 30 28.69 -30.96 -14.47
N SER A 31 28.62 -32.29 -14.54
CA SER A 31 28.63 -33.08 -15.77
C SER A 31 27.24 -33.29 -16.35
N ASN A 32 26.22 -33.38 -15.50
CA ASN A 32 24.82 -33.50 -15.90
C ASN A 32 23.89 -32.54 -15.11
N PRO A 33 23.55 -31.37 -15.68
CA PRO A 33 22.78 -30.34 -14.96
C PRO A 33 21.32 -30.73 -14.66
N THR A 34 20.82 -31.86 -15.20
CA THR A 34 19.47 -32.37 -14.87
C THR A 34 19.43 -33.12 -13.54
N VAL A 35 20.59 -33.52 -13.00
CA VAL A 35 20.69 -34.21 -11.72
C VAL A 35 20.83 -33.17 -10.61
N ILE A 36 19.82 -33.09 -9.74
CA ILE A 36 19.75 -32.13 -8.64
C ILE A 36 19.49 -32.87 -7.34
N LEU A 37 20.36 -32.66 -6.35
CA LEU A 37 20.17 -33.12 -4.98
C LEU A 37 19.61 -31.97 -4.17
N ILE A 38 18.43 -32.16 -3.57
CA ILE A 38 17.78 -31.16 -2.72
C ILE A 38 18.02 -31.54 -1.26
N ASN A 39 18.36 -30.57 -0.42
CA ASN A 39 18.52 -30.83 1.02
C ASN A 39 17.15 -31.19 1.64
N GLY A 40 17.03 -32.42 2.12
CA GLY A 40 15.79 -32.93 2.74
C GLY A 40 15.42 -32.27 4.07
N MET A 41 16.33 -31.50 4.68
CA MET A 41 16.06 -30.71 5.90
C MET A 41 15.35 -29.38 5.61
N LEU A 42 15.15 -29.05 4.33
CA LEU A 42 14.43 -27.83 3.96
C LEU A 42 12.92 -28.01 4.17
N ALA A 43 12.31 -26.92 4.64
CA ALA A 43 10.86 -26.82 4.70
C ALA A 43 10.27 -26.89 3.29
N VAL A 44 9.53 -27.95 3.00
CA VAL A 44 8.86 -28.15 1.71
C VAL A 44 7.33 -28.08 1.79
N THR A 45 6.76 -28.20 2.99
CA THR A 45 5.30 -28.15 3.22
C THR A 45 4.81 -26.71 3.38
N ALA A 46 3.59 -26.42 2.93
CA ALA A 46 2.99 -25.08 3.00
C ALA A 46 2.86 -24.58 4.45
N GLU A 47 2.55 -25.47 5.39
CA GLU A 47 2.38 -25.20 6.81
C GLU A 47 3.69 -24.70 7.43
N GLU A 48 4.78 -25.46 7.23
CA GLU A 48 6.11 -25.09 7.71
C GLU A 48 6.61 -23.80 7.06
N ILE A 49 6.32 -23.57 5.77
CA ILE A 49 6.66 -22.32 5.09
C ILE A 49 5.89 -21.14 5.71
N ASN A 50 4.59 -21.30 5.97
CA ASN A 50 3.79 -20.25 6.60
C ASN A 50 4.24 -19.98 8.04
N ARG A 51 4.54 -21.02 8.81
CA ARG A 51 5.13 -20.89 10.14
C ARG A 51 6.41 -20.06 10.12
N ARG A 52 7.27 -20.24 9.10
CA ARG A 52 8.48 -19.42 8.91
C ARG A 52 8.18 -17.99 8.52
N LYS A 53 7.16 -17.74 7.68
CA LYS A 53 6.74 -16.38 7.31
C LYS A 53 6.16 -15.58 8.47
N MET A 54 5.62 -16.26 9.47
CA MET A 54 5.08 -15.64 10.70
C MET A 54 6.17 -15.28 11.73
N GLN A 55 7.42 -15.72 11.51
CA GLN A 55 8.51 -15.38 12.42
C GLN A 55 8.86 -13.90 12.33
N GLU A 56 9.28 -13.32 13.44
CA GLU A 56 9.57 -11.90 13.52
C GLU A 56 10.69 -11.50 12.54
N ASN A 57 11.74 -12.32 12.46
CA ASN A 57 12.91 -12.12 11.60
C ASN A 57 12.65 -12.41 10.11
N TYR A 58 11.43 -12.76 9.73
CA TYR A 58 11.05 -12.81 8.32
C TYR A 58 11.00 -11.40 7.74
N SER A 59 11.65 -11.20 6.60
CA SER A 59 11.57 -9.97 5.81
C SER A 59 10.56 -10.17 4.68
N PRO A 60 9.39 -9.50 4.72
CA PRO A 60 8.41 -9.57 3.64
C PRO A 60 8.95 -9.02 2.31
N ALA A 61 9.77 -7.96 2.38
CA ALA A 61 10.35 -7.31 1.20
C ALA A 61 11.26 -8.23 0.40
N TYR A 62 12.10 -9.02 1.08
CA TYR A 62 13.08 -9.90 0.44
C TYR A 62 12.67 -11.38 0.45
N ARG A 63 11.57 -11.71 1.14
CA ARG A 63 11.01 -13.06 1.30
C ARG A 63 12.01 -14.06 1.88
N ILE A 64 12.85 -13.60 2.82
CA ILE A 64 13.85 -14.41 3.52
C ILE A 64 13.70 -14.27 5.03
N VAL A 65 14.08 -15.31 5.76
CA VAL A 65 14.25 -15.26 7.21
C VAL A 65 15.67 -14.77 7.49
N LEU A 66 15.80 -13.60 8.10
CA LEU A 66 17.10 -13.01 8.44
C LEU A 66 17.70 -13.74 9.64
N ASP A 67 18.98 -14.10 9.59
CA ASP A 67 19.64 -14.73 10.75
C ASP A 67 19.89 -13.69 11.85
N GLY A 68 19.15 -13.81 12.96
CA GLY A 68 19.27 -12.91 14.11
C GLY A 68 20.63 -13.00 14.82
N ARG A 69 21.39 -14.09 14.63
CA ARG A 69 22.74 -14.21 15.21
C ARG A 69 23.74 -13.28 14.52
N ALA A 70 23.49 -12.93 13.26
CA ALA A 70 24.37 -12.09 12.47
C ALA A 70 24.19 -10.59 12.79
N ALA A 71 23.02 -10.19 13.31
CA ALA A 71 22.82 -8.86 13.86
C ALA A 71 21.46 -8.66 14.55
N ASP A 72 21.51 -8.22 15.81
CA ASP A 72 20.38 -7.59 16.51
C ASP A 72 20.15 -6.14 16.00
N PHE A 73 19.93 -5.98 14.69
CA PHE A 73 19.61 -4.67 14.10
C PHE A 73 18.20 -4.18 14.40
N ARG A 74 17.42 -4.87 15.24
CA ARG A 74 16.03 -4.48 15.55
C ARG A 74 15.87 -3.77 16.89
N GLY A 75 16.87 -3.86 17.77
CA GLY A 75 16.88 -3.18 19.07
C GLY A 75 17.98 -2.13 19.24
N PHE A 76 18.94 -2.05 18.32
CA PHE A 76 20.18 -1.31 18.56
C PHE A 76 20.09 0.20 18.24
N TYR A 77 19.30 0.60 17.24
CA TYR A 77 19.22 2.00 16.82
C TYR A 77 17.85 2.63 17.09
N ARG A 78 17.80 3.95 17.30
CA ARG A 78 16.53 4.71 17.33
C ARG A 78 15.98 4.89 15.91
N LYS A 79 14.67 5.13 15.77
CA LYS A 79 13.98 5.30 14.48
C LYS A 79 14.67 6.29 13.53
N ASP A 80 15.16 7.42 14.05
CA ASP A 80 15.81 8.46 13.25
C ASP A 80 17.22 8.04 12.78
N GLN A 81 17.92 7.25 13.59
CA GLN A 81 19.22 6.68 13.24
C GLN A 81 19.09 5.60 12.15
N TYR A 82 17.99 4.84 12.12
CA TYR A 82 17.74 3.91 11.00
C TYR A 82 17.57 4.64 9.68
N ARG A 83 16.86 5.78 9.67
CA ARG A 83 16.65 6.56 8.43
C ARG A 83 17.97 7.11 7.89
N SER A 84 18.84 7.62 8.76
CA SER A 84 20.14 8.14 8.34
C SER A 84 21.07 7.04 7.84
N LEU A 85 21.17 5.91 8.57
CA LEU A 85 21.97 4.75 8.15
C LEU A 85 21.46 4.14 6.84
N PHE A 86 20.14 4.02 6.69
CA PHE A 86 19.53 3.53 5.45
C PHE A 86 19.85 4.46 4.28
N THR A 87 19.73 5.78 4.47
CA THR A 87 20.02 6.76 3.41
C THR A 87 21.50 6.71 3.02
N ALA A 88 22.40 6.63 4.00
CA ALA A 88 23.83 6.47 3.73
C ALA A 88 24.13 5.18 2.96
N ALA A 89 23.59 4.05 3.42
CA ALA A 89 23.77 2.75 2.76
C ALA A 89 23.17 2.72 1.35
N ALA A 90 21.98 3.30 1.16
CA ALA A 90 21.33 3.38 -0.14
C ALA A 90 22.13 4.25 -1.12
N ASN A 91 22.67 5.39 -0.66
CA ASN A 91 23.50 6.27 -1.48
C ASN A 91 24.83 5.61 -1.86
N THR A 92 25.47 4.90 -0.92
CA THR A 92 26.67 4.11 -1.22
C THR A 92 26.36 2.98 -2.19
N LEU A 93 25.24 2.26 -2.04
CA LEU A 93 24.86 1.24 -3.01
C LEU A 93 24.62 1.84 -4.39
N ASP A 94 23.89 2.96 -4.49
CA ASP A 94 23.63 3.67 -5.76
C ASP A 94 24.91 4.14 -6.44
N SER A 95 25.92 4.58 -5.67
CA SER A 95 27.19 5.02 -6.25
C SER A 95 28.12 3.88 -6.67
N THR A 96 27.96 2.68 -6.11
CA THR A 96 28.93 1.58 -6.27
C THR A 96 28.48 0.53 -7.29
N ASN A 97 27.19 0.48 -7.64
CA ASN A 97 26.65 -0.57 -8.48
C ASN A 97 25.48 -0.07 -9.34
N ASP A 98 25.66 -0.06 -10.66
CA ASP A 98 24.62 0.33 -11.64
C ASP A 98 23.40 -0.63 -11.64
N ARG A 99 23.47 -1.76 -10.91
CA ARG A 99 22.37 -2.73 -10.74
C ARG A 99 22.12 -3.07 -9.26
N ASN A 100 21.52 -2.13 -8.54
CA ASN A 100 21.10 -2.36 -7.15
C ASN A 100 19.79 -3.17 -7.04
N GLU A 101 19.84 -4.46 -7.38
CA GLU A 101 18.69 -5.37 -7.26
C GLU A 101 18.12 -5.42 -5.83
N LEU A 102 18.96 -5.26 -4.80
CA LEU A 102 18.52 -5.19 -3.40
C LEU A 102 17.66 -3.94 -3.15
N LEU A 103 18.15 -2.77 -3.55
CA LEU A 103 17.41 -1.52 -3.35
C LEU A 103 16.17 -1.46 -4.25
N GLU A 104 16.26 -2.01 -5.46
CA GLU A 104 15.15 -2.10 -6.40
C GLU A 104 14.03 -3.00 -5.86
N SER A 105 14.36 -4.16 -5.29
CA SER A 105 13.36 -5.06 -4.68
C SER A 105 12.67 -4.42 -3.47
N LEU A 106 13.40 -3.64 -2.66
CA LEU A 106 12.79 -2.84 -1.59
C LEU A 106 11.86 -1.75 -2.14
N ARG A 107 12.31 -0.97 -3.14
CA ARG A 107 11.50 0.07 -3.79
C ARG A 107 10.24 -0.53 -4.42
N ALA A 108 10.35 -1.70 -5.05
CA ALA A 108 9.23 -2.42 -5.63
C ALA A 108 8.24 -2.90 -4.58
N PHE A 109 8.73 -3.47 -3.47
CA PHE A 109 7.91 -3.88 -2.35
C PHE A 109 7.15 -2.69 -1.74
N MET A 110 7.84 -1.58 -1.45
CA MET A 110 7.21 -0.38 -0.90
C MET A 110 6.12 0.19 -1.82
N ARG A 111 6.36 0.19 -3.14
CA ARG A 111 5.36 0.61 -4.13
C ARG A 111 4.14 -0.29 -4.14
N ALA A 112 4.35 -1.61 -4.16
CA ALA A 112 3.26 -2.59 -4.12
C ALA A 112 2.43 -2.47 -2.83
N GLU A 113 3.10 -2.34 -1.69
CA GLU A 113 2.43 -2.21 -0.39
C GLU A 113 1.62 -0.90 -0.30
N THR A 114 2.18 0.20 -0.82
CA THR A 114 1.48 1.49 -0.92
C THR A 114 0.25 1.40 -1.82
N GLN A 115 0.37 0.74 -2.98
CA GLN A 115 -0.76 0.52 -3.87
C GLN A 115 -1.86 -0.31 -3.20
N ALA A 116 -1.50 -1.43 -2.57
CA ALA A 116 -2.45 -2.29 -1.86
C ALA A 116 -3.12 -1.59 -0.67
N ALA A 117 -2.42 -0.66 0.00
CA ALA A 117 -3.01 0.19 1.02
C ALA A 117 -4.01 1.18 0.41
N ASN A 118 -3.64 1.86 -0.68
CA ASN A 118 -4.52 2.80 -1.38
C ASN A 118 -5.79 2.12 -1.92
N GLU A 119 -5.69 0.90 -2.45
CA GLU A 119 -6.85 0.12 -2.91
C GLU A 119 -7.78 -0.28 -1.75
N ARG A 120 -7.23 -0.57 -0.56
CA ARG A 120 -8.03 -0.82 0.64
C ARG A 120 -8.75 0.45 1.10
N ILE A 121 -8.04 1.57 1.12
CA ILE A 121 -8.62 2.88 1.46
C ILE A 121 -9.73 3.23 0.46
N ALA A 122 -9.49 3.08 -0.84
CA ALA A 122 -10.47 3.39 -1.87
C ALA A 122 -11.75 2.57 -1.72
N ARG A 123 -11.64 1.26 -1.49
CA ARG A 123 -12.80 0.39 -1.23
C ARG A 123 -13.56 0.80 0.01
N PHE A 124 -12.86 1.06 1.10
CA PHE A 124 -13.49 1.47 2.35
C PHE A 124 -14.19 2.83 2.22
N THR A 125 -13.57 3.80 1.54
CA THR A 125 -14.17 5.10 1.25
C THR A 125 -15.41 4.97 0.36
N GLN A 126 -15.37 4.09 -0.65
CA GLN A 126 -16.51 3.82 -1.50
C GLN A 126 -17.68 3.25 -0.68
N GLU A 127 -17.43 2.25 0.15
CA GLU A 127 -18.46 1.63 1.00
C GLU A 127 -19.09 2.66 1.96
N LEU A 128 -18.27 3.52 2.58
CA LEU A 128 -18.77 4.60 3.44
C LEU A 128 -19.62 5.62 2.67
N ASN A 129 -19.21 5.99 1.45
CA ASN A 129 -19.98 6.92 0.62
C ASN A 129 -21.32 6.32 0.19
N GLU A 130 -21.36 5.03 -0.14
CA GLU A 130 -22.61 4.32 -0.45
C GLU A 130 -23.55 4.31 0.76
N GLN A 131 -23.02 4.03 1.96
CA GLN A 131 -23.81 4.10 3.20
C GLN A 131 -24.36 5.51 3.46
N LEU A 132 -23.54 6.54 3.28
CA LEU A 132 -23.98 7.93 3.43
C LEU A 132 -25.06 8.32 2.40
N SER A 133 -24.94 7.88 1.15
CA SER A 133 -25.97 8.10 0.13
C SER A 133 -27.28 7.47 0.54
N ASN A 134 -27.27 6.22 1.01
CA ASN A 134 -28.48 5.54 1.46
C ASN A 134 -29.16 6.27 2.63
N ILE A 135 -28.38 6.78 3.58
CA ILE A 135 -28.91 7.56 4.71
C ILE A 135 -29.52 8.87 4.22
N ARG A 136 -28.84 9.57 3.30
CA ARG A 136 -29.35 10.82 2.71
C ARG A 136 -30.65 10.58 1.97
N ASP A 137 -30.69 9.59 1.08
CA ASP A 137 -31.86 9.28 0.27
C ASP A 137 -33.05 8.87 1.15
N ARG A 138 -32.78 8.15 2.26
CA ARG A 138 -33.81 7.84 3.26
C ARG A 138 -34.31 9.09 3.98
N ALA A 139 -33.42 9.98 4.41
CA ALA A 139 -33.80 11.24 5.06
C ALA A 139 -34.60 12.15 4.14
N GLU A 140 -34.26 12.20 2.84
CA GLU A 140 -35.01 12.93 1.82
C GLU A 140 -36.41 12.33 1.60
N GLN A 141 -36.54 11.00 1.55
CA GLN A 141 -37.84 10.33 1.49
C GLN A 141 -38.70 10.62 2.72
N ASP A 142 -38.11 10.52 3.91
CA ASP A 142 -38.80 10.81 5.17
C ASP A 142 -39.24 12.28 5.20
N TYR A 143 -38.39 13.21 4.75
CA TYR A 143 -38.75 14.61 4.60
C TYR A 143 -39.92 14.82 3.65
N LEU A 144 -39.90 14.23 2.45
CA LEU A 144 -40.99 14.36 1.48
C LEU A 144 -42.32 13.80 2.02
N PHE A 145 -42.27 12.67 2.73
CA PHE A 145 -43.43 12.08 3.38
C PHE A 145 -44.00 12.99 4.47
N LEU A 146 -43.12 13.55 5.32
CA LEU A 146 -43.52 14.50 6.36
C LEU A 146 -44.06 15.79 5.75
N ALA A 147 -43.44 16.33 4.70
CA ALA A 147 -43.90 17.53 4.01
C ALA A 147 -45.30 17.33 3.41
N GLN A 148 -45.56 16.18 2.75
CA GLN A 148 -46.89 15.82 2.26
C GLN A 148 -47.94 15.76 3.39
N THR A 149 -47.57 15.23 4.55
CA THR A 149 -48.47 15.02 5.68
C THR A 149 -48.80 16.32 6.41
N PHE A 150 -47.81 17.20 6.57
CA PHE A 150 -47.93 18.40 7.42
C PHE A 150 -48.13 19.70 6.63
N VAL A 151 -47.81 19.74 5.32
CA VAL A 151 -47.98 20.92 4.46
C VAL A 151 -48.47 20.50 3.07
N PRO A 152 -49.76 20.12 2.91
CA PRO A 152 -50.30 19.65 1.63
C PRO A 152 -50.19 20.68 0.48
N GLU A 153 -50.24 21.98 0.81
CA GLU A 153 -50.20 23.08 -0.17
C GLU A 153 -48.92 23.11 -1.04
N LEU A 154 -47.79 22.60 -0.52
CA LEU A 154 -46.52 22.55 -1.26
C LEU A 154 -46.49 21.46 -2.33
N VAL A 155 -47.32 20.42 -2.22
CA VAL A 155 -47.29 19.25 -3.10
C VAL A 155 -48.34 19.36 -4.20
N ASP A 156 -49.49 19.98 -3.92
CA ASP A 156 -50.53 20.24 -4.92
C ASP A 156 -50.11 21.26 -5.98
N SER A 157 -49.24 22.21 -5.63
CA SER A 157 -48.65 23.19 -6.57
C SER A 157 -47.81 22.54 -7.69
N SER A 158 -47.37 21.29 -7.51
CA SER A 158 -46.57 20.55 -8.50
C SER A 158 -47.41 19.66 -9.44
N LYS A 159 -48.70 19.45 -9.14
CA LYS A 159 -49.63 18.66 -9.96
C LYS A 159 -50.52 19.50 -10.88
N SER A 160 -50.60 20.81 -10.71
CA SER A 160 -51.51 21.71 -11.42
C SER A 160 -50.95 22.32 -12.72
N GLY A 161 -49.86 21.78 -13.27
CA GLY A 161 -49.10 22.38 -14.38
C GLY A 161 -49.10 21.63 -15.72
N ASP A 162 -50.13 20.85 -16.06
CA ASP A 162 -50.18 20.14 -17.36
C ASP A 162 -51.54 20.31 -18.06
N HIS A 163 -51.80 21.52 -18.56
CA HIS A 163 -52.72 21.79 -19.69
C HIS A 163 -52.14 22.95 -20.51
N GLY A 164 -51.98 22.70 -21.82
CA GLY A 164 -51.11 23.44 -22.72
C GLY A 164 -51.58 24.80 -23.23
N ASP A 165 -50.75 25.27 -24.17
CA ASP A 165 -50.81 26.48 -25.00
C ASP A 165 -50.37 27.82 -24.39
N ALA A 166 -49.11 28.19 -24.65
CA ALA A 166 -48.76 29.30 -25.55
C ALA A 166 -47.26 29.67 -25.39
N ALA A 167 -46.52 29.58 -26.48
CA ALA A 167 -45.16 30.11 -26.58
C ALA A 167 -45.17 31.65 -26.53
N ILE A 168 -44.23 32.26 -25.78
CA ILE A 168 -43.59 33.57 -26.06
C ILE A 168 -42.22 33.61 -25.34
N THR A 169 -41.17 33.65 -26.17
CA THR A 169 -39.80 34.20 -26.05
C THR A 169 -39.13 34.50 -24.69
N ALA A 170 -37.99 33.81 -24.49
CA ALA A 170 -36.66 34.30 -24.11
C ALA A 170 -36.50 35.41 -23.03
N ALA A 171 -35.90 35.04 -21.88
CA ALA A 171 -34.67 35.64 -21.33
C ALA A 171 -34.28 35.01 -19.97
N ALA A 172 -33.03 34.52 -19.90
CA ALA A 172 -32.14 34.44 -18.75
C ALA A 172 -32.71 34.32 -17.31
N ALA A 173 -32.56 33.13 -16.71
CA ALA A 173 -32.01 32.95 -15.35
C ALA A 173 -31.79 31.44 -15.08
N ALA A 174 -30.85 30.83 -15.81
CA ALA A 174 -30.28 29.56 -15.38
C ALA A 174 -29.29 29.83 -14.25
N THR A 175 -29.78 29.92 -13.02
CA THR A 175 -28.93 29.94 -11.83
C THR A 175 -28.83 28.53 -11.29
N SER A 176 -27.90 27.76 -11.88
CA SER A 176 -27.29 26.63 -11.19
C SER A 176 -26.66 27.15 -9.89
N PRO A 177 -26.95 26.57 -8.71
CA PRO A 177 -26.09 26.76 -7.55
C PRO A 177 -24.96 25.74 -7.63
N THR A 178 -23.92 26.06 -8.39
CA THR A 178 -22.60 25.45 -8.20
C THR A 178 -21.80 26.36 -7.28
N MET A 179 -20.99 25.73 -6.42
CA MET A 179 -19.92 26.33 -5.60
C MET A 179 -20.36 26.93 -4.27
N LEU A 180 -20.26 26.16 -3.18
CA LEU A 180 -19.60 26.59 -1.94
C LEU A 180 -19.40 25.37 -1.03
N THR A 181 -18.32 24.62 -1.25
CA THR A 181 -17.40 24.07 -0.22
C THR A 181 -16.37 23.10 -0.82
N GLU A 182 -15.75 23.49 -1.93
CA GLU A 182 -14.48 22.89 -2.37
C GLU A 182 -13.32 23.73 -1.84
N LYS A 183 -13.13 23.69 -0.51
CA LYS A 183 -11.88 24.17 0.13
C LYS A 183 -11.65 23.54 1.50
N ALA A 184 -11.80 22.22 1.58
CA ALA A 184 -11.36 21.44 2.72
C ALA A 184 -10.79 20.12 2.21
N LEU A 185 -9.64 20.18 1.53
CA LEU A 185 -8.70 19.05 1.35
C LEU A 185 -7.48 19.58 0.58
N GLN A 186 -6.49 20.13 1.30
CA GLN A 186 -5.05 20.06 1.00
C GLN A 186 -4.22 20.75 2.11
N PRO A 187 -2.91 20.44 2.23
CA PRO A 187 -2.37 19.75 3.39
C PRO A 187 -1.73 20.69 4.43
N LEU A 188 -1.81 20.30 5.69
CA LEU A 188 -1.03 20.86 6.79
C LEU A 188 0.47 20.53 6.60
N LEU A 189 1.17 21.40 5.87
CA LEU A 189 2.61 21.55 5.92
C LEU A 189 2.94 23.02 6.05
N THR A 190 3.06 23.52 7.28
CA THR A 190 3.84 24.74 7.54
C THR A 190 4.52 24.70 8.90
N SER A 191 5.84 24.85 8.83
CA SER A 191 6.73 25.52 9.79
C SER A 191 6.70 25.10 11.26
N LEU A 192 7.67 24.27 11.63
CA LEU A 192 8.38 24.43 12.90
C LEU A 192 9.22 25.72 12.82
N GLY A 193 9.03 26.58 13.82
CA GLY A 193 9.55 27.94 13.85
C GLY A 193 11.05 28.06 14.10
N THR A 194 11.56 29.20 13.64
CA THR A 194 12.58 30.02 14.31
C THR A 194 11.89 31.36 14.57
N PRO A 195 12.06 32.01 15.75
CA PRO A 195 13.33 32.58 16.22
C PRO A 195 13.51 32.39 17.77
N VAL A 196 14.57 32.77 18.49
CA VAL A 196 15.36 34.00 18.55
C VAL A 196 16.66 33.74 19.35
N ALA A 197 17.62 34.64 19.23
CA ALA A 197 18.95 34.66 19.84
C ALA A 197 19.01 34.92 21.37
N GLY A 198 20.18 34.59 21.94
CA GLY A 198 20.71 34.98 23.27
C GLY A 198 21.76 33.96 23.71
N ASP A 199 23.04 34.24 23.97
CA ASP A 199 23.87 35.44 24.05
C ASP A 199 25.18 35.21 23.24
#